data_AF-A0A062WTP4-F1
#
_entry.id   AF-A0A062WTP4-F1
#
_cell.length_a   1.000
_cell.length_b   1.000
_cell.length_c   1.000
_cell.angle_alpha   90.00
_cell.angle_beta   90.00
_cell.angle_gamma   90.00
#
_symmetry.space_group_name_H-M   'P 1'
#
loop_
_entity.id
_entity.type
_entity.pdbx_description
1 polymer ?
#
loop_
_entity_poly.entity_id
_entity_poly.type
_entity_poly.pdbx_seq_one_letter_code
_entity_poly.pdbx_strand_id
1 'polypeptide(L)' 'AYAPELNPAEGVWSQIKRTALVHLAARTLDDVHRAVKHGLKRLQYRPGVLLGFLAETGLAWEELWST' A
#
# COMPACT_ATOMS: atom_id res chain seq x y z
N ALA A 1 11.83 20.02 -1.03
CA ALA A 1 11.16 19.59 0.21
C ALA A 1 10.60 18.19 0.00
N TYR A 2 10.54 17.36 1.05
CA TYR A 2 9.95 16.01 1.00
C TYR A 2 8.54 16.06 1.61
N ALA A 3 7.53 15.56 0.89
CA ALA A 3 6.10 15.66 1.20
C ALA A 3 5.45 14.26 1.14
N PRO A 4 5.63 13.42 2.19
CA PRO A 4 5.15 12.02 2.20
C PRO A 4 3.62 11.90 2.11
N GLU A 5 2.88 12.90 2.59
CA GLU A 5 1.42 12.99 2.50
C GLU A 5 0.91 13.03 1.05
N LEU A 6 1.74 13.43 0.10
CA LEU A 6 1.41 13.46 -1.33
C LEU A 6 1.83 12.18 -2.06
N ASN A 7 2.47 11.21 -1.37
CA ASN A 7 2.95 9.97 -1.98
C ASN A 7 2.03 8.79 -1.63
N PRO A 8 1.19 8.29 -2.55
CA PRO A 8 0.26 7.19 -2.28
C PRO A 8 0.99 5.87 -1.98
N ALA A 9 2.27 5.74 -2.35
CA ALA A 9 3.09 4.59 -1.99
C ALA A 9 3.33 4.50 -0.46
N GLU A 10 3.27 5.61 0.27
CA GLU A 10 3.32 5.60 1.73
C GLU A 10 2.11 4.87 2.32
N GLY A 11 0.90 5.09 1.76
CA GLY A 11 -0.31 4.37 2.14
C GLY A 11 -0.20 2.86 1.90
N VAL A 12 0.31 2.48 0.72
CA VAL A 12 0.62 1.08 0.37
C VAL A 12 1.60 0.47 1.38
N TRP A 13 2.70 1.17 1.67
CA TRP A 13 3.71 0.69 2.61
C TRP A 13 3.18 0.54 4.04
N SER A 14 2.40 1.53 4.49
CA SER A 14 1.71 1.54 5.78
C SER A 14 0.79 0.32 5.93
N GLN A 15 0.05 -0.03 4.87
CA GLN A 15 -0.82 -1.20 4.83
C GLN A 15 -0.04 -2.52 4.88
N ILE A 16 1.06 -2.65 4.11
CA ILE A 16 1.91 -3.85 4.13
C ILE A 16 2.50 -4.08 5.52
N LYS A 17 2.99 -3.03 6.18
CA LYS A 17 3.50 -3.12 7.56
C LYS A 17 2.44 -3.65 8.53
N ARG A 18 1.22 -3.10 8.48
CA ARG A 18 0.12 -3.48 9.39
C ARG A 18 -0.53 -4.84 9.10
N THR A 19 -0.36 -5.37 7.89
CA THR A 19 -1.06 -6.60 7.49
C THR A 19 -0.13 -7.78 7.21
N ALA A 20 0.87 -7.59 6.37
CA ALA A 20 1.77 -8.67 5.94
C ALA A 20 2.96 -8.85 6.89
N LEU A 21 3.40 -7.79 7.57
CA LEU A 21 4.61 -7.83 8.40
C LEU A 21 4.34 -7.81 9.91
N VAL A 22 3.14 -7.41 10.35
CA VAL A 22 2.83 -7.15 11.76
C VAL A 22 3.17 -8.29 12.72
N HIS A 23 3.04 -9.54 12.28
CA HIS A 23 3.36 -10.74 13.07
C HIS A 23 4.42 -11.63 12.41
N LEU A 24 5.20 -11.08 11.48
CA LEU A 24 6.21 -11.86 10.75
C LEU A 24 7.47 -12.03 11.59
N ALA A 25 7.66 -13.23 12.15
CA ALA A 25 8.93 -13.64 12.77
C ALA A 25 9.94 -14.09 11.68
N ALA A 26 10.35 -13.16 10.82
CA ALA A 26 11.30 -13.44 9.74
C ALA A 26 12.68 -13.83 10.30
N ARG A 27 13.29 -14.87 9.73
CA ARG A 27 14.68 -15.27 10.06
C ARG A 27 15.66 -14.84 8.98
N THR A 28 15.15 -14.53 7.80
CA THR A 28 15.93 -14.14 6.63
C THR A 28 15.28 -12.96 5.92
N LEU A 29 16.07 -12.27 5.10
CA LEU A 29 15.55 -11.23 4.21
C LEU A 29 14.56 -11.81 3.18
N ASP A 30 14.75 -13.07 2.76
CA ASP A 30 13.85 -13.74 1.83
C ASP A 30 12.44 -13.95 2.42
N ASP A 31 12.34 -14.20 3.73
CA ASP A 31 11.05 -14.29 4.42
C ASP A 31 10.29 -12.95 4.34
N VAL A 32 11.00 -11.84 4.57
CA VAL A 32 10.44 -10.49 4.44
C VAL A 32 10.05 -10.20 3.00
N HIS A 33 10.93 -10.48 2.04
CA HIS A 33 10.68 -10.26 0.62
C HIS A 33 9.44 -11.03 0.15
N ARG A 34 9.31 -12.30 0.53
CA ARG A 34 8.14 -13.13 0.21
C ARG A 34 6.86 -12.55 0.83
N ALA A 35 6.91 -12.15 2.10
CA ALA A 35 5.75 -11.56 2.78
C ALA A 35 5.30 -10.25 2.13
N VAL A 36 6.25 -9.37 1.78
CA VAL A 36 5.97 -8.11 1.06
C VAL A 36 5.37 -8.40 -0.31
N LYS A 37 5.96 -9.30 -1.11
CA LYS A 37 5.40 -9.66 -2.43
C LYS A 37 3.98 -10.21 -2.33
N HIS A 38 3.72 -11.11 -1.38
CA HIS A 38 2.37 -11.64 -1.17
C HIS A 38 1.40 -10.55 -0.72
N GLY A 39 1.81 -9.66 0.19
CA GLY A 39 1.00 -8.52 0.61
C GLY A 39 0.64 -7.59 -0.54
N LEU A 40 1.63 -7.23 -1.36
CA LEU A 40 1.43 -6.39 -2.55
C LEU A 40 0.49 -7.08 -3.55
N LYS A 41 0.67 -8.38 -3.78
CA LYS A 41 -0.20 -9.15 -4.67
C LYS A 41 -1.64 -9.16 -4.19
N ARG A 42 -1.90 -9.34 -2.89
CA ARG A 42 -3.25 -9.23 -2.31
C ARG A 42 -3.85 -7.84 -2.48
N LEU A 43 -3.03 -6.80 -2.33
CA LEU A 43 -3.47 -5.41 -2.48
C LEU A 43 -3.82 -5.07 -3.93
N GLN A 44 -3.10 -5.63 -4.91
CA GLN A 44 -3.42 -5.50 -6.34
C GLN A 44 -4.82 -6.02 -6.68
N TYR A 45 -5.33 -7.01 -5.94
CA TYR A 45 -6.70 -7.51 -6.11
C TYR A 45 -7.76 -6.68 -5.36
N ARG A 46 -7.39 -5.54 -4.77
CA ARG A 46 -8.27 -4.65 -4.01
C ARG A 46 -8.21 -3.22 -4.56
N PRO A 47 -8.72 -2.97 -5.78
CA PRO A 47 -8.62 -1.68 -6.45
C PRO A 47 -9.19 -0.52 -5.61
N GLY A 48 -10.30 -0.73 -4.89
CA GLY A 48 -10.87 0.32 -4.02
C GLY A 48 -9.93 0.79 -2.90
N VAL A 49 -9.09 -0.11 -2.36
CA VAL A 49 -8.09 0.27 -1.34
C VAL A 49 -6.96 1.09 -1.97
N LEU A 50 -6.53 0.72 -3.18
CA LEU A 50 -5.51 1.47 -3.92
C LEU A 50 -6.01 2.88 -4.31
N LEU A 51 -7.27 2.98 -4.75
CA LEU A 51 -7.91 4.26 -5.01
C LEU A 51 -8.05 5.11 -3.74
N GLY A 52 -8.32 4.49 -2.58
CA GLY A 52 -8.32 5.17 -1.29
C GLY A 52 -6.98 5.84 -0.97
N PHE A 53 -5.85 5.16 -1.20
CA PHE A 53 -4.53 5.77 -0.99
C PHE A 53 -4.25 6.94 -1.93
N LEU A 54 -4.77 6.90 -3.17
CA LEU A 54 -4.70 8.04 -4.08
C LEU A 54 -5.56 9.20 -3.57
N ALA A 55 -6.78 8.92 -3.09
CA ALA A 55 -7.67 9.93 -2.52
C ALA A 55 -7.05 10.65 -1.31
N GLU A 56 -6.39 9.91 -0.43
CA GLU A 56 -5.73 10.45 0.78
C GLU A 56 -4.67 11.52 0.46
N THR A 57 -4.06 11.47 -0.74
CA THR A 57 -3.09 12.49 -1.16
C THR A 57 -3.73 13.84 -1.52
N GLY A 58 -5.06 13.90 -1.69
CA GLY A 58 -5.76 15.07 -2.23
C GLY A 58 -5.46 15.35 -3.72
N LEU A 59 -4.70 14.48 -4.38
CA LEU A 59 -4.35 14.57 -5.81
C LEU A 59 -5.26 13.74 -6.71
N ALA A 60 -6.20 12.98 -6.14
CA ALA A 60 -7.12 12.16 -6.92
C ALA A 60 -8.13 13.03 -7.69
N TRP A 61 -8.23 12.82 -9.00
CA TRP A 61 -9.17 13.52 -9.89
C TRP A 61 -10.60 12.99 -9.68
N GLU A 62 -11.60 13.87 -9.73
CA GLU A 62 -13.02 13.52 -9.54
C GLU A 62 -13.53 12.43 -10.53
N GLU A 63 -12.89 12.32 -11.71
CA GLU A 63 -13.26 11.34 -12.75
C GLU A 63 -12.96 9.88 -12.39
N LEU A 64 -12.09 9.58 -11.41
CA LEU A 64 -11.84 8.19 -10.98
C LEU A 64 -13.03 7.56 -10.23
N TRP A 65 -14.01 8.37 -9.82
CA TRP A 65 -15.19 7.93 -9.07
C TRP A 65 -16.50 8.02 -9.88
N SER A 66 -16.44 8.45 -11.16
CA SER A 66 -17.62 8.70 -11.99
C SER A 66 -17.96 7.60 -13.01
N THR A 67 -17.41 6.39 -12.84
CA THR A 67 -17.75 5.17 -13.61
C THR A 67 -18.09 4.03 -12.66
#